data_AF-A0A074LF28-F1
#
_entry.id   AF-A0A074LF28-F1
#
_cell.length_a   1.000
_cell.length_b   1.000
_cell.length_c   1.000
_cell.angle_alpha   90.00
_cell.angle_beta   90.00
_cell.angle_gamma   90.00
#
_symmetry.space_group_name_H-M   'P 1'
#
loop_
_entity.id
_entity.type
_entity.pdbx_description
1 polymer ?
#
loop_
_entity_poly.entity_id
_entity_poly.type
_entity_poly.pdbx_seq_one_letter_code
_entity_poly.pdbx_strand_id
1 'polypeptide(L)'
;MNDHKCTVCQGEPGEVEDCVWCDGQGCETDGTNNIVCPHCGDEFGDSWEIPQDSGTEECQSCGKSYTFERIVEVTYKTVRA
;
A
#
# COMPACT_ATOMS: atom_id res chain seq x y z
N MET A 1 17.56 -9.09 -7.25
CA MET A 1 16.30 -8.82 -7.97
C MET A 1 15.20 -8.92 -6.94
N ASN A 2 14.78 -7.76 -6.43
CA ASN A 2 13.44 -7.45 -5.96
C ASN A 2 13.51 -5.97 -5.60
N ASP A 3 13.16 -5.15 -6.60
CA ASP A 3 13.11 -3.70 -6.51
C ASP A 3 12.12 -3.30 -5.42
N HIS A 4 12.62 -2.88 -4.27
CA HIS A 4 11.83 -2.21 -3.25
C HIS A 4 11.48 -0.80 -3.74
N LYS A 5 10.40 -0.71 -4.51
CA LYS A 5 9.88 0.56 -5.04
C LYS A 5 9.05 1.27 -3.98
N CYS A 6 9.70 2.06 -3.13
CA CYS A 6 9.05 3.26 -2.57
C CYS A 6 9.15 4.35 -3.64
N THR A 7 8.10 4.55 -4.43
CA THR A 7 8.13 5.46 -5.60
C THR A 7 7.65 6.86 -5.22
N VAL A 8 8.34 7.53 -4.28
CA VAL A 8 8.23 8.99 -4.19
C VAL A 8 9.61 9.61 -3.93
N CYS A 9 10.46 9.60 -4.95
CA CYS A 9 11.67 10.42 -5.01
C CYS A 9 11.80 11.00 -6.42
N GLN A 10 11.30 12.22 -6.65
CA GLN A 10 11.84 13.05 -7.72
C GLN A 10 13.03 13.81 -7.13
N GLY A 11 14.25 13.34 -7.39
CA GLY A 11 15.49 13.98 -6.97
C GLY A 11 16.68 13.51 -7.82
N GLU A 12 17.51 14.46 -8.25
CA GLU A 12 18.64 14.31 -9.20
C GLU A 12 19.81 13.46 -8.64
N PRO A 13 20.66 12.85 -9.49
CA PRO A 13 21.68 11.88 -9.07
C PRO A 13 22.97 12.53 -8.58
N GLY A 14 23.49 12.11 -7.41
CA GLY A 14 24.83 12.54 -7.00
C GLY A 14 25.33 12.16 -5.60
N GLU A 15 24.48 11.83 -4.63
CA GLU A 15 24.93 11.62 -3.24
C GLU A 15 24.29 10.35 -2.66
N VAL A 16 25.10 9.30 -2.54
CA VAL A 16 24.68 7.95 -2.11
C VAL A 16 24.97 7.72 -0.63
N GLU A 17 24.59 8.63 0.26
CA GLU A 17 24.67 8.37 1.72
C GLU A 17 23.45 8.80 2.52
N ASP A 18 22.29 8.93 1.87
CA ASP A 18 21.04 9.00 2.63
C ASP A 18 19.89 8.39 1.82
N CYS A 19 19.89 7.06 1.72
CA CYS A 19 18.63 6.37 1.57
C CYS A 19 17.87 6.59 2.89
N VAL A 20 17.06 7.64 2.95
CA VAL A 20 16.08 7.79 4.00
C VAL A 20 15.09 6.64 3.83
N TRP A 21 15.40 5.51 4.45
CA TRP A 21 14.38 4.63 5.00
C TRP A 21 13.40 5.55 5.68
N CYS A 22 12.11 5.50 5.31
CA CYS A 22 11.06 6.29 5.94
C CYS A 22 11.38 6.45 7.44
N ASP A 23 11.86 7.65 7.84
CA ASP A 23 12.37 7.98 9.18
C ASP A 23 11.20 8.04 10.18
N GLY A 24 10.43 6.97 10.25
CA GLY A 24 9.18 6.90 11.01
C GLY A 24 8.02 7.67 10.39
N GLN A 25 8.11 8.17 9.15
CA GLN A 25 6.98 8.80 8.44
C GLN A 25 6.46 7.87 7.35
N GLY A 26 5.32 7.23 7.62
CA GLY A 26 4.69 6.31 6.70
C GLY A 26 4.25 6.95 5.39
N CYS A 27 4.12 6.15 4.33
CA CYS A 27 3.53 6.56 3.06
C CYS A 27 2.05 6.16 3.02
N GLU A 28 1.17 7.14 2.83
CA GLU A 28 -0.23 6.84 2.52
C GLU A 28 -0.31 6.20 1.13
N THR A 29 -1.08 5.13 0.99
CA THR A 29 -1.28 4.41 -0.28
C THR A 29 -2.74 4.46 -0.67
N ASP A 30 -3.01 4.74 -1.95
CA ASP A 30 -4.37 4.85 -2.51
C ASP A 30 -4.48 3.99 -3.78
N GLY A 31 -5.64 3.38 -4.00
CA GLY A 31 -5.95 2.65 -5.24
C GLY A 31 -5.10 1.40 -5.50
N THR A 32 -4.52 0.79 -4.48
CA THR A 32 -3.72 -0.45 -4.61
C THR A 32 -4.61 -1.70 -4.71
N ASN A 33 -4.11 -2.76 -5.34
CA ASN A 33 -4.84 -4.03 -5.48
C ASN A 33 -5.05 -4.76 -4.15
N ASN A 34 -4.13 -4.55 -3.20
CA ASN A 34 -4.18 -5.09 -1.86
C ASN A 34 -3.91 -3.98 -0.85
N ILE A 35 -4.24 -4.21 0.40
CA ILE A 35 -3.85 -3.34 1.50
C ILE A 35 -2.32 -3.32 1.61
N VAL A 36 -1.73 -2.13 1.60
CA VAL A 36 -0.30 -1.91 1.82
C VAL A 36 -0.11 -1.22 3.16
N CYS A 37 0.79 -1.75 3.99
CA CYS A 37 1.09 -1.14 5.27
C CYS A 37 1.78 0.21 5.05
N PRO A 38 1.21 1.33 5.53
CA PRO A 38 1.80 2.64 5.32
C PRO A 38 3.14 2.80 6.06
N HIS A 39 3.42 1.97 7.06
CA HIS A 39 4.60 2.14 7.92
C HIS A 39 5.86 1.45 7.41
N CYS A 40 5.72 0.34 6.70
CA CYS A 40 6.86 -0.46 6.22
C CYS A 40 6.75 -0.83 4.74
N GLY A 41 5.63 -0.52 4.08
CA GLY A 41 5.38 -0.85 2.67
C GLY A 41 5.06 -2.33 2.41
N ASP A 42 4.87 -3.13 3.46
CA ASP A 42 4.53 -4.55 3.30
C ASP A 42 3.09 -4.72 2.78
N GLU A 43 2.91 -5.60 1.81
CA GLU A 43 1.63 -5.82 1.14
C GLU A 43 0.89 -7.01 1.76
N PHE A 44 -0.35 -6.82 2.18
CA PHE A 44 -1.19 -7.88 2.70
C PHE A 44 -1.88 -8.62 1.54
N GLY A 45 -1.23 -9.68 1.05
CA GLY A 45 -1.69 -10.46 -0.12
C GLY A 45 -3.10 -11.07 -0.01
N ASP A 46 -3.56 -11.38 1.21
CA ASP A 46 -4.90 -11.94 1.46
C ASP A 46 -5.92 -10.87 1.90
N SER A 47 -5.65 -9.58 1.61
CA SER A 47 -6.52 -8.48 2.05
C SER A 47 -7.96 -8.55 1.54
N TRP A 48 -8.24 -9.35 0.50
CA TRP A 48 -9.60 -9.62 -0.01
C TRP A 48 -10.45 -10.52 0.90
N GLU A 49 -9.83 -11.31 1.76
CA GLU A 49 -10.51 -12.18 2.73
C GLU A 49 -11.00 -11.42 3.98
N ILE A 50 -10.65 -10.13 4.07
CA ILE A 50 -11.13 -9.27 5.16
C ILE A 50 -12.64 -9.01 4.97
N PRO A 51 -13.47 -9.33 5.97
CA PRO A 51 -14.93 -9.26 5.80
C PRO A 51 -15.44 -7.81 5.80
N GLN A 52 -14.79 -6.92 6.56
CA GLN A 52 -15.12 -5.49 6.60
C GLN A 52 -14.55 -4.71 5.40
N ASP A 53 -15.31 -3.73 4.91
CA ASP A 53 -14.83 -2.79 3.89
C ASP A 53 -13.94 -1.68 4.46
N SER A 54 -13.97 -1.42 5.77
CA SER A 54 -13.07 -0.47 6.41
C SER A 54 -12.83 -0.84 7.86
N GLY A 55 -11.69 -0.40 8.38
CA GLY A 55 -11.32 -0.70 9.75
C GLY A 55 -9.86 -0.41 10.06
N THR A 56 -9.40 -0.93 11.19
CA THR A 56 -8.02 -0.85 11.63
C THR A 56 -7.46 -2.26 11.73
N GLU A 57 -6.32 -2.51 11.12
CA GLU A 57 -5.57 -3.75 11.22
C GLU A 57 -4.17 -3.50 11.77
N GLU A 58 -3.55 -4.54 12.32
CA GLU A 58 -2.14 -4.52 12.71
C GLU A 58 -1.30 -5.18 11.62
N CYS A 59 -0.23 -4.49 11.18
CA CYS A 59 0.70 -5.08 10.22
C CYS A 59 1.49 -6.21 10.86
N GLN A 60 1.43 -7.41 10.27
CA GLN A 60 2.16 -8.57 10.76
C GLN A 60 3.70 -8.44 10.63
N SER A 61 4.17 -7.59 9.72
CA SER A 61 5.61 -7.40 9.48
C SER A 61 6.25 -6.37 10.40
N CYS A 62 5.55 -5.28 10.75
CA CYS A 62 6.11 -4.21 11.58
C CYS A 62 5.38 -3.98 12.92
N GLY A 63 4.26 -4.66 13.16
CA GLY A 63 3.48 -4.58 14.40
C GLY A 63 2.75 -3.24 14.61
N LYS A 64 2.76 -2.33 13.63
CA LYS A 64 2.07 -1.04 13.72
C LYS A 64 0.66 -1.15 13.17
N SER A 65 -0.29 -0.53 13.86
CA SER A 65 -1.67 -0.42 13.39
C SER A 65 -1.81 0.58 12.25
N TYR A 66 -2.69 0.28 11.31
CA TYR A 66 -3.06 1.19 10.22
C TYR A 66 -4.56 1.08 9.94
N THR A 67 -5.13 2.13 9.36
CA THR A 67 -6.53 2.16 8.91
C THR A 67 -6.59 1.86 7.42
N PHE A 68 -7.62 1.16 6.98
CA PHE A 68 -7.85 0.85 5.57
C PHE A 68 -9.32 1.08 5.20
N GLU A 69 -9.56 1.28 3.91
CA GLU A 69 -10.87 1.31 3.27
C GLU A 69 -10.77 0.56 1.92
N ARG A 70 -11.73 -0.31 1.64
CA ARG A 70 -11.86 -1.07 0.40
C ARG A 70 -12.80 -0.32 -0.54
N ILE A 71 -12.24 0.18 -1.63
CA ILE A 71 -12.98 0.84 -2.70
C ILE A 71 -13.36 -0.21 -3.74
N VAL A 72 -14.66 -0.44 -3.95
CA VAL A 72 -15.18 -1.39 -4.96
C VAL A 72 -15.82 -0.65 -6.11
N GLU A 73 -15.26 -0.78 -7.31
CA GLU A 73 -15.84 -0.25 -8.55
C GLU A 73 -16.56 -1.37 -9.32
N VAL A 74 -17.84 -1.16 -9.64
CA VAL A 74 -18.65 -2.10 -10.43
C VAL A 74 -19.05 -1.44 -11.75
N THR A 75 -18.59 -2.00 -12.87
CA THR A 75 -18.94 -1.52 -14.22
C THR A 75 -19.73 -2.58 -14.99
N TYR A 76 -20.82 -2.16 -15.64
CA TYR A 76 -21.70 -3.03 -16.42
C TYR A 76 -21.47 -2.87 -17.92
N LYS A 77 -21.47 -3.99 -18.65
CA LYS A 77 -21.59 -4.01 -20.11
C LYS A 77 -22.74 -4.93 -20.50
N THR A 78 -23.70 -4.41 -21.24
CA THR A 78 -24.78 -5.21 -21.81
C THR A 78 -24.61 -5.26 -23.33
N VAL A 79 -24.87 -6.43 -23.91
CA VAL A 79 -24.89 -6.65 -25.35
C VAL A 79 -26.27 -7.17 -25.75
N ARG A 80 -26.68 -6.95 -27.01
CA ARG A 80 -27.87 -7.60 -27.55
C ARG A 80 -27.71 -9.13 -27.47
N ALA A 81 -28.80 -9.84 -27.24
CA ALA A 81 -28.85 -11.29 -27.37
C ALA A 81 -28.68 -11.74 -28.84
#